data_AF-A1ZPS1-F1
#
_entry.id   AF-A1ZPS1-F1
#
_cell.length_a   1.000
_cell.length_b   1.000
_cell.length_c   1.000
_cell.angle_alpha   90.00
_cell.angle_beta   90.00
_cell.angle_gamma   90.00
#
_symmetry.space_group_name_H-M   'P 1'
#
loop_
_entity.id
_entity.type
_entity.pdbx_description
1 polymer ?
#
loop_
_entity_poly.entity_id
_entity_poly.type
_entity_poly.pdbx_seq_one_letter_code
_entity_poly.pdbx_strand_id
1 'polypeptide(L)'
;MDIEKASFNFDSLSNICENYYNQNIKASSIKNDEDAREILEQVADDLIDHLVKLCALKYTQDLEKYDYPVRKFKNDILNSISSYNWSFIQILTETPFIYNKSFRLEDAELLRILNILVEPYETKKNQGEELKAGLFFEYFLDHLEYFPQEEALRLMDKMLGFDTVNEDWYEAFLGCFSKLKNHLPKNKKGFDILKKGFLIPDIGWTFKNFIKQTYMKENLVDERYNWIENN
;
A
#
# COMPACT_ATOMS: atom_id res chain seq x y z
N MET A 1 -33.48 -8.12 -13.55
CA MET A 1 -33.69 -7.98 -12.10
C MET A 1 -33.08 -6.65 -11.74
N ASP A 2 -33.91 -5.66 -11.44
CA ASP A 2 -33.50 -4.26 -11.33
C ASP A 2 -32.65 -4.04 -10.08
N ILE A 3 -31.32 -4.06 -10.27
CA ILE A 3 -30.32 -3.78 -9.22
C ILE A 3 -30.49 -2.35 -8.65
N GLU A 4 -31.16 -1.46 -9.39
CA GLU A 4 -31.47 -0.08 -8.98
C GLU A 4 -32.40 0.03 -7.76
N LYS A 5 -33.08 -1.05 -7.34
CA LYS A 5 -33.98 -1.04 -6.17
C LYS A 5 -33.44 -1.76 -4.94
N ALA A 6 -32.26 -2.37 -5.02
CA ALA A 6 -31.67 -2.98 -3.85
C ALA A 6 -30.93 -1.92 -3.04
N SER A 7 -31.63 -1.28 -2.10
CA SER A 7 -31.04 -0.39 -1.11
C SER A 7 -30.20 -1.21 -0.12
N PHE A 8 -29.05 -1.70 -0.56
CA PHE A 8 -28.07 -2.24 0.36
C PHE A 8 -27.45 -1.05 1.11
N ASN A 9 -27.72 -0.94 2.41
CA ASN A 9 -26.99 0.02 3.24
C ASN A 9 -25.50 -0.40 3.26
N PHE A 10 -24.61 0.57 3.46
CA PHE A 10 -23.15 0.35 3.48
C PHE A 10 -22.75 -0.80 4.42
N ASP A 11 -23.39 -0.88 5.59
CA ASP A 11 -23.15 -1.92 6.58
C ASP A 11 -23.49 -3.33 6.07
N SER A 12 -24.47 -3.48 5.17
CA SER A 12 -24.83 -4.76 4.56
C SER A 12 -23.81 -5.18 3.50
N LEU A 13 -23.32 -4.25 2.68
CA LEU A 13 -22.30 -4.56 1.67
C LEU A 13 -20.95 -4.86 2.31
N SER A 14 -20.55 -4.07 3.33
CA SER A 14 -19.34 -4.32 4.11
C SER A 14 -19.37 -5.69 4.79
N ASN A 15 -20.50 -6.07 5.39
CA ASN A 15 -20.68 -7.41 5.97
C ASN A 15 -20.65 -8.52 4.92
N ILE A 16 -21.16 -8.30 3.70
CA ILE A 16 -21.06 -9.28 2.62
C ILE A 16 -19.60 -9.50 2.23
N CYS A 17 -18.82 -8.41 2.09
CA CYS A 17 -17.38 -8.49 1.82
C CYS A 17 -16.64 -9.23 2.95
N GLU A 18 -16.91 -8.89 4.21
CA GLU A 18 -16.25 -9.49 5.38
C GLU A 18 -16.60 -10.99 5.54
N ASN A 19 -17.86 -11.36 5.29
CA ASN A 19 -18.30 -12.76 5.28
C ASN A 19 -17.67 -13.55 4.14
N TYR A 20 -17.45 -12.92 2.98
CA TYR A 20 -16.78 -13.55 1.85
C TYR A 20 -15.30 -13.86 2.16
N TYR A 21 -14.57 -12.88 2.71
CA TYR A 21 -13.19 -13.07 3.17
C TYR A 21 -13.07 -14.23 4.16
N ASN A 22 -14.01 -14.34 5.11
CA ASN A 22 -14.04 -15.41 6.10
C ASN A 22 -14.43 -16.79 5.50
N GLN A 23 -15.16 -16.82 4.38
CA GLN A 23 -15.57 -18.06 3.72
C GLN A 23 -14.55 -18.62 2.72
N ASN A 24 -13.66 -17.79 2.15
CA ASN A 24 -12.54 -18.26 1.31
C ASN A 24 -11.58 -19.21 2.04
N ILE A 25 -11.56 -19.19 3.38
CA ILE A 25 -10.85 -20.17 4.21
C ILE A 25 -11.37 -21.61 3.99
N LYS A 26 -12.62 -21.80 3.54
CA LYS A 26 -13.21 -23.13 3.25
C LYS A 26 -12.98 -23.65 1.83
N ALA A 27 -12.55 -22.83 0.87
CA ALA A 27 -12.24 -23.29 -0.49
C ALA A 27 -10.96 -24.15 -0.57
N SER A 28 -10.17 -24.16 0.51
CA SER A 28 -9.01 -25.04 0.73
C SER A 28 -9.31 -26.56 0.66
N SER A 29 -10.59 -26.95 0.51
CA SER A 29 -11.00 -28.35 0.29
C SER A 29 -11.05 -28.78 -1.19
N ILE A 30 -10.87 -27.89 -2.17
CA ILE A 30 -10.77 -28.26 -3.60
C ILE A 30 -9.31 -28.63 -3.89
N LYS A 31 -8.90 -29.84 -3.51
CA LYS A 31 -7.49 -30.24 -3.50
C LYS A 31 -6.88 -30.66 -4.85
N ASN A 32 -7.67 -30.81 -5.92
CA ASN A 32 -7.25 -31.59 -7.10
C ASN A 32 -7.42 -30.90 -8.47
N ASP A 33 -7.82 -29.63 -8.54
CA ASP A 33 -8.01 -28.92 -9.81
C ASP A 33 -7.53 -27.46 -9.67
N GLU A 34 -6.28 -27.23 -10.08
CA GLU A 34 -5.58 -25.95 -9.95
C GLU A 34 -6.20 -24.88 -10.87
N ASP A 35 -6.58 -25.26 -12.10
CA ASP A 35 -7.26 -24.39 -13.06
C ASP A 35 -8.64 -23.93 -12.54
N ALA A 36 -9.40 -24.85 -11.94
CA ALA A 36 -10.70 -24.51 -11.35
C ALA A 36 -10.57 -23.60 -10.12
N ARG A 37 -9.49 -23.75 -9.33
CA ARG A 37 -9.19 -22.84 -8.21
C ARG A 37 -8.85 -21.44 -8.72
N GLU A 38 -7.97 -21.33 -9.71
CA GLU A 38 -7.59 -20.04 -10.30
C GLU A 38 -8.79 -19.30 -10.90
N ILE A 39 -9.68 -20.01 -11.62
CA ILE A 39 -10.91 -19.42 -12.15
C ILE A 39 -11.84 -18.94 -11.02
N LEU A 40 -11.96 -19.71 -9.93
CA LEU A 40 -12.78 -19.32 -8.78
C LEU A 40 -12.20 -18.09 -8.06
N GLU A 41 -10.89 -18.05 -7.86
CA GLU A 41 -10.17 -16.90 -7.28
C GLU A 41 -10.32 -15.66 -8.17
N GLN A 42 -10.24 -15.81 -9.50
CA GLN A 42 -10.45 -14.70 -10.41
C GLN A 42 -11.88 -14.14 -10.35
N VAL A 43 -12.89 -15.02 -10.37
CA VAL A 43 -14.30 -14.61 -10.26
C VAL A 43 -14.59 -13.98 -8.89
N ALA A 44 -13.92 -14.47 -7.84
CA ALA A 44 -13.97 -13.91 -6.49
C ALA A 44 -13.48 -12.45 -6.46
N ASP A 45 -12.30 -12.23 -7.02
CA ASP A 45 -11.65 -10.93 -7.04
C ASP A 45 -12.46 -9.93 -7.89
N ASP A 46 -12.94 -10.37 -9.06
CA ASP A 46 -13.83 -9.56 -9.90
C ASP A 46 -15.10 -9.14 -9.15
N LEU A 47 -15.71 -10.03 -8.37
CA LEU A 47 -16.90 -9.71 -7.58
C LEU A 47 -16.58 -8.70 -6.48
N ILE A 48 -15.46 -8.88 -5.77
CA ILE A 48 -15.01 -7.96 -4.73
C ILE A 48 -14.80 -6.56 -5.32
N ASP A 49 -14.11 -6.46 -6.46
CA ASP A 49 -13.86 -5.18 -7.13
C ASP A 49 -15.15 -4.46 -7.53
N HIS A 50 -16.15 -5.20 -8.03
CA HIS A 50 -17.46 -4.63 -8.33
C HIS A 50 -18.18 -4.14 -7.06
N LEU A 51 -18.12 -4.90 -5.96
CA LEU A 51 -18.71 -4.51 -4.69
C LEU A 51 -18.05 -3.26 -4.10
N VAL A 52 -16.72 -3.16 -4.15
CA VAL A 52 -15.96 -1.99 -3.70
C VAL A 52 -16.41 -0.74 -4.48
N LYS A 53 -16.51 -0.84 -5.81
CA LYS A 53 -16.97 0.27 -6.66
C LYS A 53 -18.40 0.72 -6.32
N LEU A 54 -19.31 -0.23 -6.08
CA LEU A 54 -20.68 0.09 -5.65
C LEU A 54 -20.71 0.75 -4.27
N CYS A 55 -19.90 0.26 -3.32
CA CYS A 55 -19.76 0.87 -2.01
C CYS A 55 -19.18 2.28 -2.10
N ALA A 56 -18.18 2.49 -2.95
CA ALA A 56 -17.56 3.79 -3.16
C ALA A 56 -18.57 4.77 -3.76
N LEU A 57 -19.38 4.34 -4.73
CA LEU A 57 -20.46 5.13 -5.29
C LEU A 57 -21.46 5.54 -4.20
N LYS A 58 -21.90 4.58 -3.38
CA LYS A 58 -22.87 4.84 -2.33
C LYS A 58 -22.31 5.75 -1.23
N TYR A 59 -21.09 5.51 -0.80
CA TYR A 59 -20.36 6.35 0.14
C TYR A 59 -20.25 7.79 -0.40
N THR A 60 -19.91 7.96 -1.67
CA THR A 60 -19.81 9.26 -2.33
C THR A 60 -21.15 10.01 -2.30
N GLN A 61 -22.25 9.34 -2.67
CA GLN A 61 -23.60 9.93 -2.61
C GLN A 61 -24.03 10.34 -1.21
N ASP A 62 -23.60 9.59 -0.18
CA ASP A 62 -23.91 9.93 1.21
C ASP A 62 -22.98 11.04 1.74
N LEU A 63 -21.74 11.10 1.26
CA LEU A 63 -20.75 12.12 1.60
C LEU A 63 -21.22 13.51 1.14
N GLU A 64 -21.82 13.62 -0.06
CA GLU A 64 -22.38 14.88 -0.60
C GLU A 64 -23.45 15.52 0.30
N LYS A 65 -24.07 14.74 1.18
CA LYS A 65 -25.12 15.23 2.09
C LYS A 65 -24.56 15.89 3.35
N TYR A 66 -23.24 15.83 3.57
CA TYR A 66 -22.59 16.46 4.71
C TYR A 66 -22.28 17.94 4.43
N ASP A 67 -22.29 18.76 5.48
CA ASP A 67 -21.93 20.19 5.38
C ASP A 67 -20.47 20.42 4.93
N TYR A 68 -19.59 19.46 5.23
CA TYR A 68 -18.16 19.52 4.92
C TYR A 68 -17.64 18.17 4.36
N PRO A 69 -17.98 17.82 3.10
CA PRO A 69 -17.73 16.49 2.55
C PRO A 69 -16.23 16.16 2.45
N VAL A 70 -15.39 17.12 2.02
CA VAL A 70 -13.94 16.91 1.89
C VAL A 70 -13.30 16.63 3.25
N ARG A 71 -13.71 17.37 4.29
CA ARG A 71 -13.19 17.17 5.65
C ARG A 71 -13.62 15.82 6.22
N LYS A 72 -14.87 15.40 5.96
CA LYS A 72 -15.36 14.09 6.37
C LYS A 72 -14.56 12.96 5.71
N PHE A 73 -14.34 13.06 4.40
CA PHE A 73 -13.52 12.11 3.65
C PHE A 73 -12.10 11.97 4.20
N LYS A 74 -11.41 13.11 4.41
CA LYS A 74 -10.06 13.16 4.99
C LYS A 74 -10.00 12.46 6.36
N ASN A 75 -10.97 12.75 7.23
CA ASN A 75 -11.05 12.14 8.54
C ASN A 75 -11.33 10.63 8.47
N ASP A 76 -12.20 10.21 7.56
CA ASP A 76 -12.55 8.79 7.39
C ASP A 76 -11.35 7.98 6.91
N ILE A 77 -10.54 8.50 5.98
CA ILE A 77 -9.28 7.85 5.58
C ILE A 77 -8.34 7.70 6.78
N LEU A 78 -8.06 8.78 7.51
CA LEU A 78 -7.12 8.76 8.63
C LEU A 78 -7.58 7.81 9.75
N ASN A 79 -8.88 7.83 10.08
CA ASN A 79 -9.46 6.96 11.09
C ASN A 79 -9.42 5.50 10.65
N SER A 80 -9.70 5.22 9.38
CA SER A 80 -9.70 3.85 8.84
C SER A 80 -8.30 3.26 8.81
N ILE A 81 -7.29 4.04 8.42
CA ILE A 81 -5.88 3.61 8.46
C ILE A 81 -5.44 3.35 9.91
N SER A 82 -5.79 4.25 10.84
CA SER A 82 -5.41 4.09 12.25
C SER A 82 -6.09 2.90 12.93
N SER A 83 -7.23 2.43 12.39
CA SER A 83 -7.99 1.28 12.89
C SER A 83 -7.83 0.03 12.03
N TYR A 84 -6.97 0.06 11.01
CA TYR A 84 -6.73 -1.05 10.08
C TYR A 84 -7.99 -1.56 9.38
N ASN A 85 -8.95 -0.68 9.09
CA ASN A 85 -10.15 -1.05 8.33
C ASN A 85 -9.84 -1.07 6.82
N TRP A 86 -9.13 -2.09 6.35
CA TRP A 86 -8.65 -2.19 4.96
C TRP A 86 -9.76 -2.18 3.92
N SER A 87 -10.87 -2.86 4.20
CA SER A 87 -12.03 -2.89 3.31
C SER A 87 -12.59 -1.49 3.11
N PHE A 88 -12.68 -0.69 4.18
CA PHE A 88 -13.14 0.69 4.04
C PHE A 88 -12.09 1.59 3.39
N ILE A 89 -10.79 1.39 3.64
CA ILE A 89 -9.72 2.12 2.94
C ILE A 89 -9.82 1.87 1.43
N GLN A 90 -10.02 0.62 0.99
CA GLN A 90 -10.20 0.29 -0.43
C GLN A 90 -11.37 1.04 -1.07
N ILE A 91 -12.49 1.15 -0.34
CA ILE A 91 -13.66 1.92 -0.78
C ILE A 91 -13.33 3.43 -0.86
N LEU A 92 -12.58 3.94 0.12
CA LEU A 92 -12.18 5.35 0.17
C LEU A 92 -11.18 5.70 -0.95
N THR A 93 -10.29 4.79 -1.34
CA THR A 93 -9.34 4.99 -2.45
C THR A 93 -10.01 4.94 -3.83
N GLU A 94 -11.21 4.34 -3.94
CA GLU A 94 -12.02 4.36 -5.16
C GLU A 94 -12.86 5.64 -5.32
N THR A 95 -13.13 6.35 -4.21
CA THR A 95 -13.98 7.56 -4.18
C THR A 95 -13.49 8.69 -5.11
N PRO A 96 -12.18 9.00 -5.19
CA PRO A 96 -11.66 10.04 -6.09
C PRO A 96 -11.90 9.76 -7.58
N PHE A 97 -11.95 8.50 -8.00
CA PHE A 97 -12.21 8.12 -9.40
C PHE A 97 -13.66 8.36 -9.82
N ILE A 98 -14.58 8.26 -8.85
CA ILE A 98 -16.02 8.49 -9.08
C ILE A 98 -16.33 9.99 -9.15
N TYR A 99 -15.69 10.79 -8.29
CA TYR A 99 -16.04 12.21 -8.14
C TYR A 99 -15.14 13.20 -8.88
N ASN A 100 -14.10 12.70 -9.55
CA ASN A 100 -13.02 13.52 -10.10
C ASN A 100 -12.34 14.37 -9.00
N LYS A 101 -11.29 15.14 -9.34
CA LYS A 101 -10.26 15.74 -8.46
C LYS A 101 -10.67 16.51 -7.18
N SER A 102 -11.95 16.64 -6.84
CA SER A 102 -12.47 17.36 -5.67
C SER A 102 -12.10 16.72 -4.31
N PHE A 103 -11.88 15.41 -4.27
CA PHE A 103 -11.50 14.67 -3.05
C PHE A 103 -10.04 14.24 -3.07
N ARG A 104 -9.15 15.22 -3.17
CA ARG A 104 -7.71 14.98 -3.12
C ARG A 104 -7.15 15.22 -1.71
N LEU A 105 -6.25 14.33 -1.29
CA LEU A 105 -5.41 14.51 -0.11
C LEU A 105 -4.20 15.39 -0.46
N GLU A 106 -3.86 16.30 0.45
CA GLU A 106 -2.64 17.12 0.33
C GLU A 106 -1.40 16.27 0.63
N ASP A 107 -0.24 16.66 0.10
CA ASP A 107 1.01 15.89 0.29
C ASP A 107 1.35 15.69 1.77
N ALA A 108 1.06 16.67 2.63
CA ALA A 108 1.24 16.54 4.08
C ALA A 108 0.34 15.45 4.70
N GLU A 109 -0.88 15.29 4.20
CA GLU A 109 -1.83 14.27 4.65
C GLU A 109 -1.42 12.88 4.15
N LEU A 110 -1.00 12.80 2.88
CA LEU A 110 -0.45 11.57 2.28
C LEU A 110 0.81 11.10 3.01
N LEU A 111 1.77 12.00 3.29
CA LEU A 111 2.97 11.66 4.06
C LEU A 111 2.62 11.17 5.47
N ARG A 112 1.63 11.79 6.13
CA ARG A 112 1.13 11.32 7.44
C ARG A 112 0.56 9.90 7.33
N ILE A 113 -0.24 9.63 6.31
CA ILE A 113 -0.82 8.30 6.04
C ILE A 113 0.27 7.26 5.85
N LEU A 114 1.27 7.54 5.00
CA LEU A 114 2.39 6.63 4.77
C LEU A 114 3.10 6.27 6.07
N ASN A 115 3.28 7.23 6.98
CA ASN A 115 3.89 6.98 8.29
C ASN A 115 3.05 6.07 9.20
N ILE A 116 1.72 6.24 9.21
CA ILE A 116 0.83 5.41 10.04
C ILE A 116 0.83 3.98 9.52
N LEU A 117 0.84 3.78 8.20
CA LEU A 117 0.84 2.43 7.59
C LEU A 117 2.05 1.59 7.99
N VAL A 118 3.19 2.21 8.30
CA VAL A 118 4.43 1.51 8.70
C VAL A 118 4.68 1.51 10.21
N GLU A 119 3.90 2.24 11.01
CA GLU A 119 4.00 2.34 12.47
C GLU A 119 3.71 1.05 13.25
N PRO A 120 2.65 0.25 12.98
CA PRO A 120 2.39 -0.96 13.76
C PRO A 120 3.56 -1.96 13.73
N TYR A 121 4.32 -2.00 12.64
CA TYR A 121 5.47 -2.89 12.47
C TYR A 121 6.68 -2.52 13.33
N GLU A 122 6.73 -1.30 13.88
CA GLU A 122 7.71 -0.91 14.90
C GLU A 122 7.43 -1.59 16.24
N THR A 123 6.18 -1.97 16.52
CA THR A 123 5.76 -2.29 17.89
C THR A 123 5.19 -3.70 18.07
N LYS A 124 4.52 -4.31 17.07
CA LYS A 124 3.91 -5.66 17.19
C LYS A 124 3.77 -6.36 15.83
N LYS A 125 4.23 -7.62 15.74
CA LYS A 125 4.35 -8.43 14.50
C LYS A 125 3.49 -9.68 14.48
N ASN A 126 2.17 -9.54 14.53
CA ASN A 126 1.27 -10.64 14.20
C ASN A 126 -0.09 -10.06 13.86
N GLN A 127 -0.42 -9.99 12.57
CA GLN A 127 -1.70 -10.43 11.97
C GLN A 127 -1.78 -9.98 10.49
N GLY A 128 -1.39 -10.87 9.58
CA GLY A 128 -2.12 -11.25 8.36
C GLY A 128 -2.47 -10.23 7.27
N GLU A 129 -1.95 -9.00 7.28
CA GLU A 129 -2.43 -7.94 6.36
C GLU A 129 -1.30 -7.08 5.75
N GLU A 130 -0.07 -7.61 5.70
CA GLU A 130 1.10 -6.94 5.11
C GLU A 130 0.87 -6.56 3.65
N LEU A 131 0.30 -7.47 2.85
CA LEU A 131 0.08 -7.27 1.41
C LEU A 131 -0.82 -6.06 1.13
N LYS A 132 -1.93 -5.93 1.87
CA LYS A 132 -2.85 -4.80 1.70
C LYS A 132 -2.23 -3.49 2.16
N ALA A 133 -1.47 -3.50 3.26
CA ALA A 133 -0.75 -2.32 3.71
C ALA A 133 0.25 -1.82 2.65
N GLY A 134 0.98 -2.74 2.01
CA GLY A 134 1.89 -2.44 0.91
C GLY A 134 1.17 -1.83 -0.31
N LEU A 135 0.05 -2.42 -0.72
CA LEU A 135 -0.77 -1.90 -1.83
C LEU A 135 -1.29 -0.48 -1.56
N PHE A 136 -1.81 -0.23 -0.35
CA PHE A 136 -2.29 1.11 0.00
C PHE A 136 -1.14 2.11 0.14
N PHE A 137 0.00 1.69 0.69
CA PHE A 137 1.19 2.54 0.75
C PHE A 137 1.61 2.96 -0.65
N GLU A 138 1.69 2.01 -1.59
CA GLU A 138 2.03 2.27 -2.98
C GLU A 138 1.02 3.21 -3.64
N TYR A 139 -0.27 3.00 -3.42
CA TYR A 139 -1.33 3.90 -3.88
C TYR A 139 -1.10 5.34 -3.38
N PHE A 140 -0.95 5.55 -2.06
CA PHE A 140 -0.79 6.91 -1.52
C PHE A 140 0.53 7.56 -1.96
N LEU A 141 1.58 6.76 -2.14
CA LEU A 141 2.86 7.22 -2.68
C LEU A 141 2.72 7.76 -4.11
N ASP A 142 1.94 7.10 -4.97
CA ASP A 142 1.71 7.55 -6.36
C ASP A 142 0.91 8.84 -6.46
N HIS A 143 0.19 9.20 -5.40
CA HIS A 143 -0.64 10.40 -5.35
C HIS A 143 0.07 11.62 -4.74
N LEU A 144 1.33 11.45 -4.29
CA LEU A 144 2.17 12.57 -3.89
C LEU A 144 2.61 13.36 -5.13
N GLU A 145 2.31 14.67 -5.15
CA GLU A 145 2.84 15.56 -6.20
C GLU A 145 4.27 15.98 -5.90
N TYR A 146 4.57 16.21 -4.62
CA TYR A 146 5.90 16.52 -4.14
C TYR A 146 6.30 15.59 -3.00
N PHE A 147 7.45 14.93 -3.16
CA PHE A 147 8.04 14.09 -2.13
C PHE A 147 9.38 14.67 -1.66
N PRO A 148 9.45 15.28 -0.45
CA PRO A 148 10.70 15.77 0.12
C PRO A 148 11.73 14.64 0.29
N GLN A 149 12.99 14.89 -0.12
CA GLN A 149 14.08 13.90 -0.02
C GLN A 149 14.35 13.44 1.42
N GLU A 150 14.23 14.34 2.41
CA GLU A 150 14.41 13.98 3.82
C GLU A 150 13.25 13.11 4.35
N GLU A 151 12.03 13.28 3.82
CA GLU A 151 10.91 12.38 4.15
C GLU A 151 11.07 11.01 3.50
N ALA A 152 11.56 10.96 2.27
CA ALA A 152 11.91 9.70 1.60
C ALA A 152 13.02 8.95 2.36
N LEU A 153 14.06 9.66 2.81
CA LEU A 153 15.08 9.09 3.70
C LEU A 153 14.42 8.51 4.96
N ARG A 154 13.60 9.31 5.67
CA ARG A 154 12.99 8.91 6.95
C ARG A 154 12.09 7.69 6.80
N LEU A 155 11.24 7.64 5.78
CA LEU A 155 10.36 6.51 5.50
C LEU A 155 11.14 5.25 5.11
N MET A 156 12.12 5.38 4.21
CA MET A 156 12.98 4.26 3.81
C MET A 156 13.78 3.71 5.00
N ASP A 157 14.32 4.60 5.85
CA ASP A 157 15.07 4.21 7.05
C ASP A 157 14.19 3.42 8.02
N LYS A 158 12.95 3.89 8.23
CA LYS A 158 11.94 3.23 9.07
C LYS A 158 11.62 1.84 8.52
N MET A 159 11.30 1.74 7.23
CA MET A 159 10.89 0.48 6.59
C MET A 159 12.01 -0.58 6.56
N LEU A 160 13.27 -0.16 6.45
CA LEU A 160 14.44 -1.05 6.47
C LEU A 160 15.01 -1.29 7.88
N GLY A 161 14.54 -0.53 8.88
CA GLY A 161 15.09 -0.50 10.23
C GLY A 161 14.50 -1.53 11.20
N PHE A 162 13.66 -2.45 10.72
CA PHE A 162 12.97 -3.41 11.58
C PHE A 162 13.82 -4.64 11.90
N ASP A 163 13.97 -4.98 13.19
CA ASP A 163 14.86 -6.05 13.66
C ASP A 163 14.43 -7.49 13.28
N THR A 164 13.17 -7.71 12.89
CA THR A 164 12.54 -9.05 12.80
C THR A 164 11.41 -9.16 11.75
N VAL A 165 11.53 -8.68 10.52
CA VAL A 165 10.42 -8.78 9.54
C VAL A 165 10.53 -10.06 8.71
N ASN A 166 9.38 -10.69 8.42
CA ASN A 166 9.29 -11.87 7.54
C ASN A 166 9.43 -11.46 6.06
N GLU A 167 9.63 -12.46 5.20
CA GLU A 167 9.73 -12.28 3.74
C GLU A 167 8.47 -11.60 3.17
N ASP A 168 7.28 -11.98 3.65
CA ASP A 168 6.00 -11.43 3.24
C ASP A 168 5.90 -9.89 3.37
N TRP A 169 6.51 -9.30 4.41
CA TRP A 169 6.58 -7.84 4.55
C TRP A 169 7.35 -7.19 3.41
N TYR A 170 8.49 -7.76 3.05
CA TYR A 170 9.33 -7.20 2.00
C TYR A 170 8.73 -7.40 0.61
N GLU A 171 8.07 -8.53 0.38
CA GLU A 171 7.31 -8.77 -0.85
C GLU A 171 6.17 -7.75 -0.99
N ALA A 172 5.37 -7.57 0.06
CA ALA A 172 4.26 -6.62 0.07
C ALA A 172 4.70 -5.18 -0.22
N PHE A 173 5.89 -4.77 0.24
CA PHE A 173 6.42 -3.42 0.05
C PHE A 173 7.45 -3.30 -1.08
N LEU A 174 7.68 -4.35 -1.88
CA LEU A 174 8.70 -4.35 -2.93
C LEU A 174 8.52 -3.21 -3.95
N GLY A 175 7.27 -2.96 -4.36
CA GLY A 175 6.89 -1.83 -5.22
C GLY A 175 7.19 -0.47 -4.54
N CYS A 176 6.89 -0.35 -3.25
CA CYS A 176 7.14 0.83 -2.44
C CYS A 176 8.65 1.15 -2.34
N PHE A 177 9.49 0.17 -2.01
CA PHE A 177 10.95 0.31 -1.98
C PHE A 177 11.48 0.75 -3.35
N SER A 178 10.93 0.18 -4.41
CA SER A 178 11.31 0.50 -5.78
C SER A 178 10.98 1.93 -6.19
N LYS A 179 9.94 2.55 -5.62
CA LYS A 179 9.60 3.95 -5.85
C LYS A 179 10.41 4.87 -4.95
N LEU A 180 10.43 4.59 -3.64
CA LEU A 180 11.14 5.40 -2.64
C LEU A 180 12.61 5.62 -2.97
N LYS A 181 13.31 4.61 -3.52
CA LYS A 181 14.73 4.74 -3.89
C LYS A 181 15.01 5.90 -4.86
N ASN A 182 14.06 6.21 -5.74
CA ASN A 182 14.21 7.28 -6.72
C ASN A 182 14.08 8.68 -6.10
N HIS A 183 13.48 8.78 -4.90
CA HIS A 183 13.30 10.02 -4.17
C HIS A 183 14.42 10.27 -3.13
N LEU A 184 15.34 9.32 -2.94
CA LEU A 184 16.44 9.49 -2.02
C LEU A 184 17.43 10.56 -2.52
N PRO A 185 18.03 11.36 -1.62
CA PRO A 185 19.06 12.30 -2.00
C PRO A 185 20.30 11.55 -2.51
N LYS A 186 20.85 12.02 -3.63
CA LYS A 186 22.05 11.47 -4.27
C LYS A 186 23.33 11.85 -3.52
N ASN A 187 23.45 11.42 -2.27
CA ASN A 187 24.58 11.71 -1.39
C ASN A 187 24.86 10.52 -0.44
N LYS A 188 25.81 10.71 0.48
CA LYS A 188 26.18 9.66 1.45
C LYS A 188 24.99 9.12 2.26
N LYS A 189 24.04 9.97 2.69
CA LYS A 189 22.88 9.52 3.47
C LYS A 189 22.01 8.56 2.66
N GLY A 190 21.69 8.92 1.41
CA GLY A 190 20.90 8.06 0.52
C GLY A 190 21.58 6.73 0.23
N PHE A 191 22.90 6.76 0.02
CA PHE A 191 23.70 5.54 -0.13
C PHE A 191 23.67 4.65 1.11
N ASP A 192 23.92 5.21 2.30
CA ASP A 192 23.98 4.46 3.56
C ASP A 192 22.62 3.80 3.88
N ILE A 193 21.49 4.42 3.52
CA ILE A 193 20.16 3.80 3.63
C ILE A 193 19.99 2.64 2.65
N LEU A 194 20.31 2.82 1.37
CA LEU A 194 20.18 1.74 0.38
C LEU A 194 21.04 0.52 0.75
N LYS A 195 22.20 0.76 1.39
CA LYS A 195 23.05 -0.30 1.91
C LYS A 195 22.35 -1.17 2.97
N LYS A 196 21.46 -0.60 3.80
CA LYS A 196 20.69 -1.39 4.78
C LYS A 196 19.83 -2.44 4.11
N GLY A 197 19.22 -2.11 2.96
CA GLY A 197 18.36 -3.03 2.21
C GLY A 197 19.10 -4.10 1.39
N PHE A 198 20.44 -4.11 1.39
CA PHE A 198 21.23 -5.00 0.55
C PHE A 198 21.12 -6.47 0.95
N LEU A 199 20.94 -6.75 2.24
CA LEU A 199 20.91 -8.12 2.78
C LEU A 199 19.54 -8.80 2.62
N ILE A 200 18.55 -8.07 2.08
CA ILE A 200 17.20 -8.57 1.89
C ILE A 200 17.08 -9.11 0.45
N PRO A 201 16.66 -10.37 0.24
CA PRO A 201 16.38 -10.91 -1.09
C PRO A 201 15.45 -9.99 -1.91
N ASP A 202 15.61 -9.97 -3.24
CA ASP A 202 14.90 -9.12 -4.24
C ASP A 202 15.06 -7.59 -4.12
N ILE A 203 14.94 -7.03 -2.92
CA ILE A 203 15.27 -5.63 -2.63
C ILE A 203 16.76 -5.39 -2.87
N GLY A 204 17.62 -6.28 -2.38
CA GLY A 204 19.07 -6.18 -2.52
C GLY A 204 19.52 -6.14 -3.97
N TRP A 205 18.90 -6.94 -4.85
CA TRP A 205 19.19 -6.90 -6.29
C TRP A 205 18.77 -5.56 -6.92
N THR A 206 17.55 -5.11 -6.62
CA THR A 206 17.02 -3.82 -7.10
C THR A 206 17.91 -2.65 -6.67
N PHE A 207 18.35 -2.63 -5.41
CA PHE A 207 19.23 -1.58 -4.90
C PHE A 207 20.64 -1.69 -5.48
N LYS A 208 21.21 -2.89 -5.61
CA LYS A 208 22.53 -3.10 -6.25
C LYS A 208 22.57 -2.50 -7.65
N ASN A 209 21.53 -2.72 -8.46
CA ASN A 209 21.44 -2.16 -9.80
C ASN A 209 21.31 -0.63 -9.81
N PHE A 210 20.42 -0.08 -8.97
CA PHE A 210 20.22 1.36 -8.87
C PHE A 210 21.50 2.09 -8.44
N ILE A 211 22.18 1.58 -7.42
CA ILE A 211 23.40 2.21 -6.92
C ILE A 211 24.51 2.16 -7.98
N LYS A 212 24.66 1.05 -8.73
CA LYS A 212 25.61 0.98 -9.87
C LYS A 212 25.32 2.05 -10.93
N GLN A 213 24.05 2.24 -11.27
CA GLN A 213 23.67 3.16 -12.35
C GLN A 213 23.71 4.63 -11.95
N THR A 214 23.37 4.95 -10.71
CA THR A 214 23.24 6.34 -10.25
C THR A 214 24.48 6.81 -9.51
N TYR A 215 24.98 6.02 -8.55
CA TYR A 215 26.02 6.49 -7.64
C TYR A 215 27.43 6.26 -8.18
N MET A 216 27.68 5.11 -8.83
CA MET A 216 29.00 4.83 -9.41
C MET A 216 29.22 5.62 -10.71
N LYS A 217 28.23 5.62 -11.61
CA LYS A 217 28.34 6.33 -12.89
C LYS A 217 28.50 7.84 -12.72
N GLU A 218 27.91 8.41 -11.67
CA GLU A 218 28.00 9.85 -11.37
C GLU A 218 29.19 10.20 -10.43
N ASN A 219 30.10 9.25 -10.12
CA ASN A 219 31.23 9.44 -9.19
C ASN A 219 30.84 9.97 -7.80
N LEU A 220 29.66 9.59 -7.30
CA LEU A 220 29.13 10.07 -6.00
C LEU A 220 29.64 9.26 -4.81
N VAL A 221 30.30 8.12 -5.07
CA VAL A 221 30.96 7.26 -4.07
C VAL A 221 32.21 6.63 -4.66
N ASP A 222 33.26 6.60 -3.85
CA ASP A 222 34.62 6.18 -4.19
C ASP A 222 34.86 4.69 -3.76
N GLU A 223 35.96 4.40 -3.05
CA GLU A 223 36.43 3.05 -2.61
C GLU A 223 35.49 2.24 -1.67
N ARG A 224 34.41 2.83 -1.15
CA ARG A 224 33.47 2.16 -0.21
C ARG A 224 32.57 1.11 -0.87
N TYR A 225 32.80 0.79 -2.14
CA TYR A 225 32.00 -0.10 -2.98
C TYR A 225 32.62 -1.48 -3.24
N ASN A 226 33.91 -1.66 -2.91
CA ASN A 226 34.65 -2.90 -3.18
C ASN A 226 34.01 -4.15 -2.57
N TRP A 227 33.08 -4.02 -1.62
CA TRP A 227 32.35 -5.14 -1.02
C TRP A 227 31.12 -5.63 -1.84
N ILE A 228 30.63 -4.85 -2.81
CA ILE A 228 29.46 -5.21 -3.67
C ILE A 228 29.88 -6.06 -4.88
N GLU A 229 31.13 -5.93 -5.34
CA GLU A 229 31.69 -6.77 -6.40
C GLU A 229 32.16 -8.14 -5.87
N ASN A 230 32.35 -8.26 -4.56
CA ASN A 230 32.84 -9.47 -3.89
C ASN A 230 31.72 -10.31 -3.21
N ASN A 231 30.45 -9.93 -3.37
CA ASN A 231 29.25 -10.67 -2.95
C ASN A 231 28.24 -10.75 -4.10
#